data_AF-A0A2N3T8B6-F1
#
_entry.id   AF-A0A2N3T8B6-F1
#
_cell.length_a   1.000
_cell.length_b   1.000
_cell.length_c   1.000
_cell.angle_alpha   90.00
_cell.angle_beta   90.00
_cell.angle_gamma   90.00
#
_symmetry.space_group_name_H-M   'P 1'
#
loop_
_entity.id
_entity.type
_entity.pdbx_description
1 polymer ?
#
loop_
_entity_poly.entity_id
_entity_poly.type
_entity_poly.pdbx_seq_one_letter_code
_entity_poly.pdbx_strand_id
1 'polypeptide(L)'
;MGKQEKKKSKLQRKKELGKQYGVYMNAYGGYADEEKERPLVDIIEKVALHVGMIPSYLHTIIMGEGLGYLYIDLDTNYKKGKLVTDNTISGFQHLGLDFFSSPRELPRFKKYLPTGYNEGDEYTAVMENRNERYGVEQVPSANFKDLESAIYGFAAVIKHRQELFVKHYKQYGYTNPDEDQIAYWTYYYYQAEGDARRALQSRGEFDIFKDKATSRLAIHVKALERVAAWRYVQHYDIFSQ
;
A
#
# COMPACT_ATOMS: atom_id res chain seq x y z
N MET A 1 33.50 -14.15 -25.53
CA MET A 1 32.64 -14.78 -24.49
C MET A 1 32.28 -13.71 -23.46
N GLY A 2 31.07 -13.16 -23.52
CA GLY A 2 30.59 -12.24 -22.49
C GLY A 2 30.54 -12.96 -21.15
N LYS A 3 31.12 -12.37 -20.10
CA LYS A 3 30.96 -12.87 -18.73
C LYS A 3 29.45 -12.91 -18.44
N GLN A 4 28.90 -14.10 -18.25
CA GLN A 4 27.59 -14.24 -17.62
C GLN A 4 27.69 -13.57 -16.25
N GLU A 5 27.00 -12.43 -16.08
CA GLU A 5 26.86 -11.83 -14.76
C GLU A 5 26.21 -12.87 -13.84
N LYS A 6 26.89 -13.18 -12.74
CA LYS A 6 26.31 -14.02 -11.69
C LYS A 6 25.02 -13.35 -11.22
N LYS A 7 23.89 -14.05 -11.34
CA LYS A 7 22.60 -13.61 -10.79
C LYS A 7 22.80 -13.29 -9.31
N LYS A 8 22.55 -12.02 -8.93
CA LYS A 8 22.73 -11.55 -7.55
C LYS A 8 21.78 -12.31 -6.62
N SER A 9 22.20 -12.54 -5.37
CA SER A 9 21.32 -13.16 -4.38
C SER A 9 20.20 -12.21 -3.95
N LYS A 10 19.09 -12.76 -3.44
CA LYS A 10 17.98 -11.99 -2.85
C LYS A 10 18.47 -10.95 -1.82
N LEU A 11 19.40 -11.36 -0.95
CA LEU A 11 19.99 -10.50 0.07
C LEU A 11 20.88 -9.40 -0.51
N GLN A 12 21.64 -9.67 -1.57
CA GLN A 12 22.46 -8.65 -2.24
C GLN A 12 21.57 -7.59 -2.89
N ARG A 13 20.52 -8.00 -3.60
CA ARG A 13 19.57 -7.08 -4.24
C ARG A 13 18.86 -6.19 -3.22
N LYS A 14 18.44 -6.76 -2.10
CA LYS A 14 17.86 -6.03 -0.97
C LYS A 14 18.79 -4.93 -0.44
N LYS A 15 20.08 -5.25 -0.25
CA LYS A 15 21.09 -4.27 0.22
C LYS A 15 21.36 -3.16 -0.79
N GLU A 16 21.38 -3.49 -2.09
CA GLU A 16 21.57 -2.50 -3.16
C GLU A 16 20.43 -1.48 -3.21
N LEU A 17 19.18 -1.96 -3.19
CA LEU A 17 18.00 -1.09 -3.17
C LEU A 17 17.96 -0.26 -1.88
N GLY A 18 18.21 -0.87 -0.72
CA GLY A 18 18.30 -0.13 0.54
C GLY A 18 19.34 0.99 0.50
N LYS A 19 20.51 0.75 -0.12
CA LYS A 19 21.54 1.78 -0.31
C LYS A 19 21.10 2.86 -1.32
N GLN A 20 20.47 2.46 -2.42
CA GLN A 20 19.99 3.38 -3.45
C GLN A 20 18.96 4.37 -2.89
N TYR A 21 18.02 3.89 -2.09
CA TYR A 21 16.95 4.71 -1.51
C TYR A 21 17.27 5.25 -0.11
N GLY A 22 18.43 4.92 0.47
CA GLY A 22 18.84 5.41 1.79
C GLY A 22 18.00 4.86 2.96
N VAL A 23 17.48 3.64 2.85
CA VAL A 23 16.55 3.04 3.81
C VAL A 23 16.89 1.60 4.15
N TYR A 24 16.49 1.16 5.34
CA TYR A 24 16.39 -0.28 5.62
C TYR A 24 15.13 -0.83 4.96
N MET A 25 15.32 -1.79 4.05
CA MET A 25 14.23 -2.35 3.26
C MET A 25 13.58 -3.54 3.98
N ASN A 26 12.25 -3.61 4.04
CA ASN A 26 11.57 -4.88 4.30
C ASN A 26 11.33 -5.58 2.96
N ALA A 27 11.49 -6.91 2.95
CA ALA A 27 11.31 -7.69 1.73
C ALA A 27 9.96 -8.39 1.79
N TYR A 28 8.92 -7.70 1.29
CA TYR A 28 7.56 -8.25 1.24
C TYR A 28 7.37 -9.31 0.15
N GLY A 29 8.36 -9.52 -0.73
CA GLY A 29 8.29 -10.56 -1.76
C GLY A 29 8.15 -11.98 -1.21
N GLY A 30 8.50 -12.21 0.06
CA GLY A 30 8.28 -13.50 0.73
C GLY A 30 6.82 -13.82 1.09
N TYR A 31 5.90 -12.87 0.87
CA TYR A 31 4.45 -13.04 1.09
C TYR A 31 3.67 -13.34 -0.19
N ALA A 32 4.35 -13.47 -1.32
CA ALA A 32 3.74 -13.73 -2.61
C ALA A 32 4.56 -14.68 -3.50
N ASP A 33 5.67 -15.24 -3.00
CA ASP A 33 6.56 -16.11 -3.77
C ASP A 33 6.41 -17.60 -3.43
N GLU A 34 5.47 -17.97 -2.56
CA GLU A 34 5.14 -19.36 -2.24
C GLU A 34 3.76 -19.79 -2.80
N GLU A 35 3.65 -21.07 -3.20
CA GLU A 35 2.41 -21.65 -3.74
C GLU A 35 1.21 -21.51 -2.76
N LYS A 36 1.48 -21.56 -1.45
CA LYS A 36 0.46 -21.42 -0.41
C LYS A 36 -0.19 -20.02 -0.40
N GLU A 37 0.50 -19.02 -0.94
CA GLU A 37 0.08 -17.61 -1.01
C GLU A 37 -0.52 -17.25 -2.36
N ARG A 38 -0.55 -18.19 -3.34
CA ARG A 38 -1.13 -17.96 -4.67
C ARG A 38 -2.54 -17.34 -4.65
N PRO A 39 -3.46 -17.72 -3.74
CA PRO A 39 -4.77 -17.06 -3.64
C PRO A 39 -4.68 -15.55 -3.39
N LEU A 40 -3.72 -15.08 -2.60
CA LEU A 40 -3.49 -13.65 -2.38
C LEU A 40 -3.04 -12.97 -3.67
N VAL A 41 -2.10 -13.58 -4.40
CA VAL A 41 -1.57 -13.05 -5.67
C VAL A 41 -2.71 -12.85 -6.67
N ASP A 42 -3.56 -13.86 -6.85
CA ASP A 42 -4.67 -13.82 -7.80
C ASP A 42 -5.69 -12.72 -7.43
N ILE A 43 -5.98 -12.54 -6.14
CA ILE A 43 -6.85 -11.45 -5.66
C ILE A 43 -6.22 -10.08 -5.95
N ILE A 44 -4.93 -9.90 -5.64
CA ILE A 44 -4.23 -8.63 -5.85
C ILE A 44 -4.21 -8.26 -7.34
N GLU A 45 -3.91 -9.21 -8.24
CA GLU A 45 -3.93 -8.94 -9.68
C GLU A 45 -5.32 -8.54 -10.17
N LYS A 46 -6.35 -9.28 -9.76
CA LYS A 46 -7.74 -8.97 -10.09
C LYS A 46 -8.14 -7.56 -9.64
N VAL A 47 -7.85 -7.21 -8.39
CA VAL A 47 -8.21 -5.90 -7.82
C VAL A 47 -7.41 -4.79 -8.46
N ALA A 48 -6.09 -4.96 -8.61
CA ALA A 48 -5.21 -3.97 -9.21
C ALA A 48 -5.61 -3.66 -10.66
N LEU A 49 -5.96 -4.69 -11.45
CA LEU A 49 -6.49 -4.52 -12.79
C LEU A 49 -7.80 -3.70 -12.78
N HIS A 50 -8.71 -4.00 -11.85
CA HIS A 50 -9.98 -3.28 -11.71
C HIS A 50 -9.79 -1.78 -11.46
N VAL A 51 -8.88 -1.41 -10.54
CA VAL A 51 -8.63 0.00 -10.19
C VAL A 51 -7.59 0.70 -11.07
N GLY A 52 -6.98 -0.02 -12.03
CA GLY A 52 -5.92 0.49 -12.88
C GLY A 52 -4.67 0.89 -12.08
N MET A 53 -4.16 -0.05 -11.29
CA MET A 53 -2.93 0.06 -10.51
C MET A 53 -1.95 -1.06 -10.86
N ILE A 54 -0.66 -0.84 -10.60
CA ILE A 54 0.37 -1.87 -10.73
C ILE A 54 0.20 -2.87 -9.56
N PRO A 55 -0.03 -4.17 -9.81
CA PRO A 55 -0.34 -5.13 -8.74
C PRO A 55 0.79 -5.28 -7.72
N SER A 56 2.04 -5.32 -8.18
CA SER A 56 3.21 -5.38 -7.30
C SER A 56 3.31 -4.18 -6.36
N TYR A 57 2.88 -2.99 -6.79
CA TYR A 57 2.88 -1.80 -5.93
C TYR A 57 1.76 -1.88 -4.89
N LEU A 58 0.54 -2.27 -5.30
CA LEU A 58 -0.57 -2.49 -4.37
C LEU A 58 -0.19 -3.52 -3.28
N HIS A 59 0.38 -4.65 -3.69
CA HIS A 59 0.92 -5.68 -2.81
C HIS A 59 1.92 -5.12 -1.80
N THR A 60 2.90 -4.34 -2.27
CA THR A 60 3.95 -3.80 -1.39
C THR A 60 3.37 -2.89 -0.31
N ILE A 61 2.39 -2.04 -0.64
CA ILE A 61 1.79 -1.17 0.37
C ILE A 61 1.00 -2.02 1.38
N ILE A 62 0.08 -2.87 0.91
CA ILE A 62 -0.84 -3.58 1.80
C ILE A 62 -0.11 -4.54 2.75
N MET A 63 0.93 -5.25 2.26
CA MET A 63 1.78 -6.10 3.09
C MET A 63 2.54 -5.30 4.14
N GLY A 64 2.98 -4.10 3.76
CA GLY A 64 3.75 -3.26 4.64
C GLY A 64 2.96 -2.59 5.75
N GLU A 65 1.65 -2.38 5.57
CA GLU A 65 0.80 -1.76 6.59
C GLU A 65 0.51 -2.70 7.76
N GLY A 66 -0.18 -3.80 7.49
CA GLY A 66 -0.60 -4.73 8.54
C GLY A 66 -0.85 -6.14 8.03
N LEU A 67 -1.35 -6.27 6.80
CA LEU A 67 -1.78 -7.55 6.26
C LEU A 67 -0.66 -8.60 6.25
N GLY A 68 0.58 -8.21 5.97
CA GLY A 68 1.73 -9.12 6.00
C GLY A 68 1.91 -9.77 7.38
N TYR A 69 2.20 -8.97 8.40
CA TYR A 69 2.57 -9.49 9.72
C TYR A 69 1.38 -9.86 10.61
N LEU A 70 0.19 -9.28 10.40
CA LEU A 70 -1.01 -9.54 11.20
C LEU A 70 -1.91 -10.60 10.60
N TYR A 71 -1.69 -10.99 9.34
CA TYR A 71 -2.53 -11.99 8.68
C TYR A 71 -1.70 -13.07 7.97
N ILE A 72 -0.81 -12.69 7.05
CA ILE A 72 -0.06 -13.64 6.23
C ILE A 72 0.98 -14.42 7.06
N ASP A 73 1.59 -13.81 8.07
CA ASP A 73 2.54 -14.49 8.97
C ASP A 73 1.89 -15.44 10.00
N LEU A 74 0.56 -15.45 10.10
CA LEU A 74 -0.13 -16.26 11.10
C LEU A 74 -0.51 -17.63 10.53
N ASP A 75 0.12 -18.70 11.05
CA ASP A 75 -0.15 -20.08 10.66
C ASP A 75 -1.64 -20.47 10.75
N THR A 76 -2.39 -19.85 11.66
CA THR A 76 -3.84 -20.06 11.83
C THR A 76 -4.66 -19.65 10.60
N ASN A 77 -4.10 -18.80 9.73
CA ASN A 77 -4.74 -18.36 8.49
C ASN A 77 -4.41 -19.29 7.31
N TYR A 78 -3.79 -20.44 7.55
CA TYR A 78 -3.55 -21.47 6.55
C TYR A 78 -4.31 -22.74 6.86
N LYS A 79 -4.97 -23.30 5.84
CA LYS A 79 -5.69 -24.58 5.95
C LYS A 79 -5.25 -25.49 4.82
N LYS A 80 -4.72 -26.67 5.18
CA LYS A 80 -4.17 -27.65 4.22
C LYS A 80 -3.10 -27.03 3.29
N GLY A 81 -2.24 -26.18 3.86
CA GLY A 81 -1.14 -25.54 3.12
C GLY A 81 -1.58 -24.47 2.12
N LYS A 82 -2.78 -23.89 2.28
CA LYS A 82 -3.27 -22.77 1.47
C LYS A 82 -3.79 -21.66 2.37
N LEU A 83 -3.56 -20.42 1.95
CA LEU A 83 -4.10 -19.24 2.63
C LEU A 83 -5.64 -19.29 2.63
N VAL A 84 -6.22 -19.06 3.80
CA VAL A 84 -7.65 -18.89 4.01
C VAL A 84 -8.01 -17.46 3.63
N THR A 85 -8.91 -17.29 2.66
CA THR A 85 -9.27 -15.98 2.11
C THR A 85 -10.66 -15.50 2.49
N ASP A 86 -11.48 -16.34 3.14
CA ASP A 86 -12.88 -16.09 3.51
C ASP A 86 -13.07 -15.61 4.97
N ASN A 87 -11.99 -15.30 5.67
CA ASN A 87 -12.05 -14.71 7.01
C ASN A 87 -12.35 -13.21 6.93
N THR A 88 -13.12 -12.71 7.89
CA THR A 88 -13.30 -11.26 8.09
C THR A 88 -11.96 -10.57 8.34
N ILE A 89 -11.72 -9.48 7.60
CA ILE A 89 -10.51 -8.67 7.73
C ILE A 89 -10.85 -7.32 8.35
N SER A 90 -10.25 -7.00 9.49
CA SER A 90 -10.35 -5.66 10.08
C SER A 90 -9.56 -4.65 9.25
N GLY A 91 -10.25 -3.64 8.71
CA GLY A 91 -9.63 -2.53 8.00
C GLY A 91 -8.74 -1.67 8.88
N PHE A 92 -9.07 -1.53 10.16
CA PHE A 92 -8.25 -0.78 11.10
C PHE A 92 -6.94 -1.51 11.41
N GLN A 93 -7.02 -2.76 11.88
CA GLN A 93 -5.85 -3.51 12.33
C GLN A 93 -4.95 -3.91 11.16
N HIS A 94 -5.51 -4.50 10.10
CA HIS A 94 -4.70 -5.09 9.03
C HIS A 94 -4.34 -4.10 7.92
N LEU A 95 -5.12 -3.04 7.73
CA LEU A 95 -5.03 -2.20 6.53
C LEU A 95 -4.77 -0.73 6.84
N GLY A 96 -4.78 -0.30 8.11
CA GLY A 96 -4.61 1.12 8.48
C GLY A 96 -5.73 2.02 7.96
N LEU A 97 -6.94 1.48 7.75
CA LEU A 97 -8.08 2.20 7.18
C LEU A 97 -8.96 2.82 8.26
N ASP A 98 -8.37 3.69 9.08
CA ASP A 98 -9.01 4.40 10.20
C ASP A 98 -9.91 5.59 9.78
N PHE A 99 -10.42 5.54 8.55
CA PHE A 99 -11.34 6.53 7.99
C PHE A 99 -12.32 5.96 6.95
N PHE A 100 -12.24 4.66 6.63
CA PHE A 100 -12.89 4.10 5.43
C PHE A 100 -14.40 4.31 5.40
N SER A 101 -15.09 4.08 6.52
CA SER A 101 -16.55 4.22 6.64
C SER A 101 -17.00 5.63 6.99
N SER A 102 -16.09 6.61 7.05
CA SER A 102 -16.45 8.00 7.33
C SER A 102 -17.41 8.52 6.26
N PRO A 103 -18.52 9.20 6.65
CA PRO A 103 -19.43 9.83 5.69
C PRO A 103 -18.75 10.85 4.77
N ARG A 104 -17.59 11.39 5.18
CA ARG A 104 -16.78 12.32 4.39
C ARG A 104 -15.87 11.61 3.40
N GLU A 105 -15.27 10.48 3.78
CA GLU A 105 -14.26 9.81 2.96
C GLU A 105 -14.86 8.74 2.04
N LEU A 106 -15.80 7.92 2.53
CA LEU A 106 -16.40 6.82 1.77
C LEU A 106 -16.92 7.25 0.38
N PRO A 107 -17.65 8.38 0.21
CA PRO A 107 -18.11 8.82 -1.09
C PRO A 107 -16.99 9.06 -2.11
N ARG A 108 -15.78 9.39 -1.64
CA ARG A 108 -14.59 9.63 -2.50
C ARG A 108 -14.06 8.32 -3.09
N PHE A 109 -14.26 7.20 -2.39
CA PHE A 109 -13.75 5.88 -2.78
C PHE A 109 -14.71 5.09 -3.65
N LYS A 110 -16.02 5.35 -3.56
CA LYS A 110 -17.08 4.58 -4.25
C LYS A 110 -16.85 4.35 -5.74
N LYS A 111 -16.28 5.33 -6.45
CA LYS A 111 -16.04 5.22 -7.91
C LYS A 111 -14.95 4.20 -8.29
N TYR A 112 -14.17 3.70 -7.33
CA TYR A 112 -13.13 2.69 -7.55
C TYR A 112 -13.51 1.31 -7.00
N LEU A 113 -14.69 1.20 -6.39
CA LEU A 113 -15.19 -0.07 -5.85
C LEU A 113 -16.03 -0.79 -6.92
N PRO A 114 -16.11 -2.13 -6.87
CA PRO A 114 -16.98 -2.90 -7.75
C PRO A 114 -18.44 -2.43 -7.69
N THR A 115 -19.16 -2.62 -8.79
CA THR A 115 -20.61 -2.39 -8.79
C THR A 115 -21.27 -3.34 -7.79
N GLY A 116 -22.07 -2.79 -6.87
CA GLY A 116 -22.70 -3.57 -5.80
C GLY A 116 -21.86 -3.70 -4.53
N TYR A 117 -20.69 -3.07 -4.46
CA TYR A 117 -19.89 -3.05 -3.23
C TYR A 117 -20.56 -2.16 -2.17
N ASN A 118 -21.21 -2.76 -1.18
CA ASN A 118 -22.05 -2.07 -0.21
C ASN A 118 -21.83 -2.53 1.23
N GLU A 119 -22.19 -1.67 2.17
CA GLU A 119 -22.26 -2.02 3.59
C GLU A 119 -23.34 -3.09 3.83
N GLY A 120 -23.05 -4.05 4.72
CA GLY A 120 -23.91 -5.21 5.02
C GLY A 120 -23.63 -6.43 4.14
N ASP A 121 -23.06 -6.23 2.95
CA ASP A 121 -22.63 -7.32 2.06
C ASP A 121 -21.10 -7.45 2.06
N GLU A 122 -20.37 -6.40 1.68
CA GLU A 122 -18.92 -6.42 1.50
C GLU A 122 -18.14 -6.02 2.75
N TYR A 123 -18.74 -5.18 3.57
CA TYR A 123 -18.15 -4.71 4.81
C TYR A 123 -19.24 -4.26 5.79
N THR A 124 -18.88 -4.15 7.06
CA THR A 124 -19.70 -3.52 8.11
C THR A 124 -18.94 -2.32 8.66
N ALA A 125 -19.59 -1.15 8.74
CA ALA A 125 -18.97 0.01 9.37
C ALA A 125 -18.81 -0.21 10.88
N VAL A 126 -17.65 0.16 11.41
CA VAL A 126 -17.32 0.05 12.83
C VAL A 126 -16.62 1.31 13.32
N MET A 127 -16.75 1.61 14.61
CA MET A 127 -15.94 2.61 15.29
C MET A 127 -14.84 1.89 16.06
N GLU A 128 -13.59 2.16 15.71
CA GLU A 128 -12.42 1.53 16.30
C GLU A 128 -11.73 2.48 17.28
N ASN A 129 -11.13 1.92 18.32
CA ASN A 129 -10.39 2.70 19.31
C ASN A 129 -8.93 2.85 18.86
N ARG A 130 -8.54 4.08 18.50
CA ARG A 130 -7.16 4.44 18.19
C ARG A 130 -6.48 4.99 19.44
N ASN A 131 -5.44 4.30 19.89
CA ASN A 131 -4.61 4.77 21.00
C ASN A 131 -3.64 5.85 20.48
N GLU A 132 -3.89 7.10 20.84
CA GLU A 132 -3.00 8.21 20.56
C GLU A 132 -2.19 8.61 21.80
N ARG A 133 -1.13 9.41 21.59
CA ARG A 133 -0.24 9.91 22.65
C ARG A 133 -0.98 10.64 23.78
N TYR A 134 -2.18 11.19 23.52
CA TYR A 134 -2.95 12.00 24.45
C TYR A 134 -4.32 11.40 24.84
N GLY A 135 -4.61 10.16 24.45
CA GLY A 135 -5.87 9.50 24.80
C GLY A 135 -6.33 8.49 23.75
N VAL A 136 -7.54 7.98 23.95
CA VAL A 136 -8.21 7.08 23.00
C VAL A 136 -9.16 7.92 22.14
N GLU A 137 -9.00 7.85 20.83
CA GLU A 137 -9.93 8.43 19.86
C GLU A 137 -10.75 7.33 19.20
N GLN A 138 -12.03 7.58 18.95
CA GLN A 138 -12.85 6.70 18.13
C GLN A 138 -12.78 7.12 16.67
N VAL A 139 -12.39 6.19 15.80
CA VAL A 139 -12.19 6.43 14.37
C VAL A 139 -13.08 5.52 13.53
N PRO A 140 -13.73 6.02 12.47
CA PRO A 140 -14.60 5.22 11.62
C PRO A 140 -13.78 4.30 10.71
N SER A 141 -13.97 2.99 10.83
CA SER A 141 -13.34 1.97 9.99
C SER A 141 -14.36 0.93 9.51
N ALA A 142 -13.89 -0.19 8.97
CA ALA A 142 -14.74 -1.25 8.47
C ALA A 142 -14.15 -2.64 8.77
N ASN A 143 -15.04 -3.59 9.05
CA ASN A 143 -14.73 -5.01 8.99
C ASN A 143 -15.20 -5.55 7.64
N PHE A 144 -14.27 -6.03 6.82
CA PHE A 144 -14.55 -6.58 5.49
C PHE A 144 -14.91 -8.04 5.59
N LYS A 145 -15.86 -8.51 4.77
CA LYS A 145 -16.37 -9.89 4.86
C LYS A 145 -15.27 -10.94 4.65
N ASP A 146 -14.34 -10.65 3.74
CA ASP A 146 -13.28 -11.53 3.30
C ASP A 146 -12.04 -10.73 2.82
N LEU A 147 -10.98 -11.45 2.43
CA LEU A 147 -9.72 -10.87 1.98
C LEU A 147 -9.88 -10.05 0.68
N GLU A 148 -10.73 -10.50 -0.23
CA GLU A 148 -10.96 -9.81 -1.51
C GLU A 148 -11.67 -8.48 -1.30
N SER A 149 -12.73 -8.45 -0.50
CA SER A 149 -13.45 -7.21 -0.15
C SER A 149 -12.52 -6.22 0.55
N ALA A 150 -11.63 -6.71 1.42
CA ALA A 150 -10.64 -5.88 2.10
C ALA A 150 -9.64 -5.25 1.13
N ILE A 151 -9.12 -6.05 0.18
CA ILE A 151 -8.17 -5.57 -0.83
C ILE A 151 -8.83 -4.57 -1.77
N TYR A 152 -10.11 -4.76 -2.15
CA TYR A 152 -10.87 -3.74 -2.89
C TYR A 152 -11.00 -2.43 -2.11
N GLY A 153 -11.39 -2.51 -0.84
CA GLY A 153 -11.51 -1.33 0.03
C GLY A 153 -10.20 -0.56 0.13
N PHE A 154 -9.10 -1.28 0.32
CA PHE A 154 -7.76 -0.70 0.37
C PHE A 154 -7.33 -0.09 -0.97
N ALA A 155 -7.48 -0.82 -2.06
CA ALA A 155 -7.09 -0.36 -3.39
C ALA A 155 -7.85 0.91 -3.82
N ALA A 156 -9.14 1.01 -3.49
CA ALA A 156 -9.95 2.20 -3.74
C ALA A 156 -9.39 3.45 -3.03
N VAL A 157 -8.93 3.28 -1.78
CA VAL A 157 -8.26 4.36 -1.03
C VAL A 157 -6.94 4.74 -1.72
N ILE A 158 -6.07 3.78 -2.01
CA ILE A 158 -4.78 4.09 -2.64
C ILE A 158 -4.96 4.76 -4.00
N LYS A 159 -5.90 4.26 -4.83
CA LYS A 159 -6.18 4.83 -6.14
C LYS A 159 -6.68 6.28 -6.05
N HIS A 160 -7.58 6.55 -5.10
CA HIS A 160 -8.03 7.91 -4.82
C HIS A 160 -6.87 8.84 -4.45
N ARG A 161 -5.97 8.37 -3.58
CA ARG A 161 -4.80 9.15 -3.12
C ARG A 161 -3.80 9.40 -4.26
N GLN A 162 -3.60 8.42 -5.14
CA GLN A 162 -2.83 8.59 -6.38
C GLN A 162 -3.44 9.67 -7.27
N GLU A 163 -4.76 9.65 -7.50
CA GLU A 163 -5.42 10.66 -8.33
C GLU A 163 -5.39 12.07 -7.71
N LEU A 164 -5.46 12.19 -6.38
CA LEU A 164 -5.26 13.47 -5.71
C LEU A 164 -3.86 14.02 -5.92
N PHE A 165 -2.83 13.19 -5.78
CA PHE A 165 -1.46 13.60 -6.09
C PHE A 165 -1.38 14.11 -7.53
N VAL A 166 -1.94 13.35 -8.48
CA VAL A 166 -1.97 13.73 -9.90
C VAL A 166 -2.68 15.07 -10.12
N LYS A 167 -3.84 15.24 -9.50
CA LYS A 167 -4.60 16.49 -9.56
C LYS A 167 -3.80 17.66 -9.02
N HIS A 168 -3.18 17.51 -7.85
CA HIS A 168 -2.48 18.61 -7.19
C HIS A 168 -1.20 19.02 -7.94
N TYR A 169 -0.36 18.08 -8.39
CA TYR A 169 0.85 18.50 -9.11
C TYR A 169 0.52 19.20 -10.44
N LYS A 170 -0.55 18.76 -11.12
CA LYS A 170 -1.04 19.44 -12.34
C LYS A 170 -1.55 20.84 -12.02
N GLN A 171 -2.28 21.02 -10.92
CA GLN A 171 -2.73 22.33 -10.47
C GLN A 171 -1.56 23.29 -10.15
N TYR A 172 -0.43 22.76 -9.68
CA TYR A 172 0.77 23.54 -9.40
C TYR A 172 1.65 23.78 -10.63
N GLY A 173 1.31 23.22 -11.80
CA GLY A 173 2.06 23.39 -13.03
C GLY A 173 3.40 22.63 -13.07
N TYR A 174 3.55 21.59 -12.25
CA TYR A 174 4.76 20.77 -12.24
C TYR A 174 4.80 19.83 -13.44
N THR A 175 6.01 19.40 -13.81
CA THR A 175 6.22 18.39 -14.87
C THR A 175 5.64 17.03 -14.47
N ASN A 176 5.62 16.07 -15.39
CA ASN A 176 5.19 14.72 -15.03
C ASN A 176 6.24 14.05 -14.14
N PRO A 177 5.84 13.46 -12.99
CA PRO A 177 6.73 12.66 -12.16
C PRO A 177 7.07 11.32 -12.83
N ASP A 178 8.22 10.75 -12.48
CA ASP A 178 8.54 9.36 -12.81
C ASP A 178 7.76 8.36 -11.92
N GLU A 179 7.92 7.07 -12.20
CA GLU A 179 7.23 6.00 -11.48
C GLU A 179 7.58 5.96 -9.98
N ASP A 180 8.84 6.18 -9.61
CA ASP A 180 9.27 6.15 -8.20
C ASP A 180 8.68 7.33 -7.44
N GLN A 181 8.62 8.49 -8.09
CA GLN A 181 7.99 9.69 -7.56
C GLN A 181 6.48 9.48 -7.38
N ILE A 182 5.81 8.86 -8.36
CA ILE A 182 4.37 8.52 -8.24
C ILE A 182 4.15 7.57 -7.06
N ALA A 183 4.96 6.53 -6.92
CA ALA A 183 4.87 5.57 -5.83
C ALA A 183 5.17 6.22 -4.46
N TYR A 184 6.20 7.05 -4.37
CA TYR A 184 6.52 7.77 -3.14
C TYR A 184 5.36 8.69 -2.71
N TRP A 185 4.88 9.54 -3.62
CA TRP A 185 3.84 10.51 -3.30
C TRP A 185 2.49 9.85 -3.06
N THR A 186 2.14 8.79 -3.78
CA THR A 186 0.91 8.03 -3.52
C THR A 186 0.87 7.50 -2.08
N TYR A 187 1.98 6.92 -1.61
CA TYR A 187 2.08 6.46 -0.22
C TYR A 187 2.04 7.61 0.79
N TYR A 188 2.71 8.73 0.52
CA TYR A 188 2.65 9.90 1.39
C TYR A 188 1.21 10.45 1.48
N TYR A 189 0.50 10.57 0.36
CA TYR A 189 -0.91 10.98 0.36
C TYR A 189 -1.81 9.99 1.10
N TYR A 190 -1.51 8.69 1.03
CA TYR A 190 -2.21 7.68 1.80
C TYR A 190 -2.03 7.87 3.30
N GLN A 191 -0.79 8.03 3.78
CA GLN A 191 -0.50 8.19 5.20
C GLN A 191 -0.95 9.55 5.76
N ALA A 192 -0.86 10.63 4.98
CA ALA A 192 -1.17 11.98 5.44
C ALA A 192 -1.49 12.95 4.28
N GLU A 193 -2.68 12.82 3.67
CA GLU A 193 -3.12 13.65 2.51
C GLU A 193 -2.82 15.15 2.66
N GLY A 194 -3.18 15.73 3.81
CA GLY A 194 -3.01 17.16 4.06
C GLY A 194 -1.55 17.60 4.13
N ASP A 195 -0.70 16.81 4.78
CA ASP A 195 0.73 17.07 4.85
C ASP A 195 1.43 16.84 3.53
N ALA A 196 1.07 15.76 2.82
CA ALA A 196 1.60 15.47 1.50
C ALA A 196 1.32 16.61 0.53
N ARG A 197 0.09 17.16 0.53
CA ARG A 197 -0.25 18.34 -0.28
C ARG A 197 0.59 19.57 0.07
N ARG A 198 0.73 19.89 1.35
CA ARG A 198 1.58 21.01 1.80
C ARG A 198 3.03 20.82 1.41
N ALA A 199 3.56 19.61 1.59
CA ALA A 199 4.94 19.27 1.23
C ALA A 199 5.17 19.43 -0.29
N LEU A 200 4.26 18.90 -1.11
CA LEU A 200 4.30 19.03 -2.57
C LEU A 200 4.29 20.50 -3.00
N GLN A 201 3.43 21.32 -2.39
CA GLN A 201 3.38 22.76 -2.67
C GLN A 201 4.67 23.47 -2.24
N SER A 202 5.23 23.15 -1.08
CA SER A 202 6.43 23.82 -0.56
C SER A 202 7.72 23.44 -1.27
N ARG A 203 7.83 22.20 -1.77
CA ARG A 203 9.05 21.70 -2.42
C ARG A 203 9.22 22.24 -3.83
N GLY A 204 8.13 22.48 -4.56
CA GLY A 204 8.20 22.92 -5.97
C GLY A 204 8.69 21.84 -6.95
N GLU A 205 9.03 20.66 -6.46
CA GLU A 205 9.63 19.56 -7.22
C GLU A 205 9.25 18.20 -6.60
N PHE A 206 9.54 17.12 -7.33
CA PHE A 206 9.25 15.75 -6.90
C PHE A 206 10.43 15.02 -6.29
N ASP A 207 11.58 15.67 -6.08
CA ASP A 207 12.79 15.02 -5.57
C ASP A 207 12.49 14.30 -4.23
N ILE A 208 12.46 12.97 -4.31
CA ILE A 208 12.11 12.09 -3.19
C ILE A 208 13.28 11.86 -2.25
N PHE A 209 14.49 12.31 -2.57
CA PHE A 209 15.70 12.15 -1.75
C PHE A 209 16.06 13.41 -0.97
N LYS A 210 15.50 14.56 -1.34
CA LYS A 210 15.62 15.79 -0.54
C LYS A 210 14.61 15.77 0.60
N ASP A 211 15.10 15.73 1.84
CA ASP A 211 14.23 16.08 2.99
C ASP A 211 14.89 17.00 4.03
N LYS A 212 14.05 17.90 4.56
CA LYS A 212 14.30 18.86 5.64
C LYS A 212 13.05 18.97 6.52
N ALA A 213 12.72 17.97 7.35
CA ALA A 213 11.87 18.15 8.53
C ALA A 213 11.76 16.88 9.40
N THR A 214 11.94 17.05 10.71
CA THR A 214 12.07 16.00 11.73
C THR A 214 10.78 15.24 12.09
N SER A 215 9.58 15.80 11.91
CA SER A 215 8.31 15.08 12.13
C SER A 215 7.80 14.32 10.89
N ARG A 216 8.30 14.66 9.70
CA ARG A 216 7.94 14.03 8.41
C ARG A 216 8.89 12.89 8.05
N LEU A 217 10.02 12.79 8.75
CA LEU A 217 11.05 11.80 8.50
C LEU A 217 10.51 10.36 8.55
N ALA A 218 9.58 10.05 9.47
CA ALA A 218 9.00 8.70 9.55
C ALA A 218 8.19 8.32 8.31
N ILE A 219 7.32 9.21 7.81
CA ILE A 219 6.52 8.96 6.60
C ILE A 219 7.42 8.94 5.36
N HIS A 220 8.39 9.85 5.29
CA HIS A 220 9.39 9.88 4.22
C HIS A 220 10.19 8.58 4.12
N VAL A 221 10.75 8.13 5.25
CA VAL A 221 11.52 6.88 5.32
C VAL A 221 10.64 5.70 4.93
N LYS A 222 9.40 5.63 5.43
CA LYS A 222 8.46 4.57 5.03
C LYS A 222 8.12 4.64 3.54
N ALA A 223 7.88 5.82 2.98
CA ALA A 223 7.57 5.98 1.56
C ALA A 223 8.74 5.50 0.67
N LEU A 224 9.97 5.89 1.00
CA LEU A 224 11.17 5.40 0.31
C LEU A 224 11.36 3.89 0.48
N GLU A 225 11.07 3.35 1.67
CA GLU A 225 11.07 1.92 1.92
C GLU A 225 10.05 1.19 1.05
N ARG A 226 8.82 1.70 0.89
CA ARG A 226 7.83 1.13 -0.02
C ARG A 226 8.30 1.14 -1.47
N VAL A 227 8.92 2.22 -1.94
CA VAL A 227 9.46 2.28 -3.31
C VAL A 227 10.57 1.23 -3.48
N ALA A 228 11.51 1.15 -2.54
CA ALA A 228 12.59 0.17 -2.58
C ALA A 228 12.07 -1.28 -2.55
N ALA A 229 11.11 -1.58 -1.66
CA ALA A 229 10.48 -2.89 -1.55
C ALA A 229 9.66 -3.25 -2.80
N TRP A 230 9.00 -2.27 -3.41
CA TRP A 230 8.27 -2.46 -4.66
C TRP A 230 9.21 -2.81 -5.82
N ARG A 231 10.32 -2.08 -5.97
CA ARG A 231 11.36 -2.41 -6.97
C ARG A 231 11.99 -3.77 -6.72
N TYR A 232 12.05 -4.22 -5.46
CA TYR A 232 12.45 -5.57 -5.12
C TYR A 232 11.42 -6.59 -5.61
N VAL A 233 10.13 -6.41 -5.31
CA VAL A 233 9.04 -7.32 -5.74
C VAL A 233 8.95 -7.40 -7.27
N GLN A 234 9.01 -6.26 -7.95
CA GLN A 234 9.00 -6.22 -9.43
C GLN A 234 10.14 -7.01 -10.05
N HIS A 235 11.32 -7.04 -9.43
CA HIS A 235 12.48 -7.76 -9.96
C HIS A 235 12.29 -9.29 -10.03
N TYR A 236 11.36 -9.85 -9.25
CA TYR A 236 11.09 -11.29 -9.25
C TYR A 236 9.92 -11.68 -10.15
N ASP A 237 9.31 -10.73 -10.87
CA ASP A 237 8.22 -10.99 -11.81
C ASP A 237 7.09 -11.84 -11.20
N ILE A 238 6.80 -11.60 -9.92
CA ILE A 238 5.74 -12.32 -9.17
C ILE A 238 4.35 -11.94 -9.68
N PHE A 239 4.19 -10.67 -10.05
CA PHE A 239 2.96 -10.08 -10.54
C PHE A 239 3.11 -9.68 -12.01
N SER A 240 1.99 -9.64 -12.73
CA SER A 240 1.94 -9.03 -14.06
C SER A 240 2.41 -7.57 -14.05
N GLN A 241 3.01 -7.14 -15.16
CA GLN A 241 3.44 -5.75 -15.40
C GLN A 241 2.23 -4.84 -15.64
#